data_AF-A0A4Q4KJ00-F1
#
_entry.id   AF-A0A4Q4KJ00-F1
#
_cell.length_a   1.000
_cell.length_b   1.000
_cell.length_c   1.000
_cell.angle_alpha   90.00
_cell.angle_beta   90.00
_cell.angle_gamma   90.00
#
_symmetry.space_group_name_H-M   'P 1'
#
loop_
_entity.id
_entity.type
_entity.pdbx_description
1 polymer ?
#
loop_
_entity_poly.entity_id
_entity_poly.type
_entity_poly.pdbx_seq_one_letter_code
_entity_poly.pdbx_strand_id
1 'polypeptide(L)' 'MIANQSLSKLISKLPSSFLQVHRSYIVNGEKVTGLKGRELFLGEVKIPVSDSFYEVVKRNLFG' A
#
# COMPACT_ATOMS: atom_id res chain seq x y z
N MET A 1 -5.26 3.90 -23.61
CA MET A 1 -3.85 4.29 -23.41
C MET A 1 -3.43 3.84 -22.01
N ILE A 2 -2.41 2.99 -21.90
CA ILE A 2 -1.87 2.58 -20.60
C ILE A 2 -0.62 3.43 -20.33
N ALA A 3 -0.68 4.29 -19.32
CA ALA A 3 0.46 5.13 -18.93
C ALA A 3 1.48 4.27 -18.16
N ASN A 4 2.64 4.02 -18.77
CA ASN A 4 3.70 3.17 -18.20
C ASN A 4 4.66 3.98 -17.29
N GLN A 5 4.10 4.78 -16.38
CA GLN A 5 4.91 5.39 -15.32
C GLN A 5 5.08 4.37 -14.20
N SER A 6 6.32 4.14 -13.75
CA SER A 6 6.57 3.23 -12.63
C SER A 6 5.84 3.73 -11.38
N LEU A 7 5.18 2.82 -10.67
CA LEU A 7 4.43 3.13 -9.45
C LEU A 7 5.30 3.85 -8.41
N SER A 8 6.58 3.50 -8.39
CA SER A 8 7.61 4.14 -7.56
C SER A 8 7.90 5.60 -7.93
N LYS A 9 7.60 6.05 -9.15
CA LYS A 9 7.68 7.47 -9.52
C LYS A 9 6.45 8.24 -9.08
N LEU A 10 5.31 7.56 -9.02
CA LEU A 10 4.04 8.14 -8.55
C LEU A 10 4.08 8.32 -7.03
N ILE A 11 4.56 7.32 -6.27
CA ILE A 11 4.63 7.40 -4.80
C ILE A 11 5.47 8.61 -4.34
N SER A 12 6.56 8.95 -5.03
CA SER A 12 7.39 10.12 -4.68
C SER A 12 6.69 11.48 -4.87
N LYS A 13 5.58 11.51 -5.62
CA LYS A 13 4.77 12.72 -5.83
C LYS A 13 3.54 12.77 -4.93
N LEU A 14 3.26 11.67 -4.21
CA LEU A 14 2.13 11.58 -3.30
C LEU A 14 2.54 12.01 -1.89
N PRO A 15 1.58 12.48 -1.07
CA PRO A 15 1.81 12.72 0.35
C PRO A 15 2.34 11.48 1.08
N SER A 16 3.03 11.67 2.20
CA SER A 16 3.58 10.59 3.04
C SER A 16 2.52 9.66 3.63
N SER A 17 1.25 10.06 3.61
CA SER A 17 0.13 9.18 3.97
C SER A 17 -0.11 8.07 2.96
N PHE A 18 0.48 8.14 1.76
CA PHE A 18 0.42 7.05 0.78
C PHE A 18 1.59 6.08 0.94
N LEU A 19 1.30 4.79 0.85
CA LEU A 19 2.27 3.71 0.97
C LEU A 19 2.10 2.72 -0.17
N GLN A 20 3.22 2.32 -0.78
CA GLN A 20 3.23 1.21 -1.73
C GLN A 20 3.20 -0.12 -0.98
N VAL A 21 2.17 -0.92 -1.23
CA VAL A 21 1.92 -2.19 -0.51
C VAL A 21 2.08 -3.42 -1.41
N HIS A 22 2.14 -3.17 -2.72
CA HIS A 22 2.33 -4.19 -3.75
C HIS A 22 3.05 -3.56 -4.94
N ARG A 23 3.64 -4.37 -5.82
CA ARG A 23 4.23 -3.87 -7.08
C ARG A 23 3.24 -3.10 -7.97
N SER A 24 1.94 -3.31 -7.75
CA SER A 24 0.84 -2.71 -8.52
C SER A 24 -0.12 -1.86 -7.68
N TYR A 25 0.08 -1.74 -6.37
CA TYR A 25 -0.86 -1.04 -5.49
C TYR A 25 -0.15 -0.04 -4.57
N ILE A 26 -0.72 1.17 -4.52
CA ILE A 26 -0.45 2.19 -3.53
C ILE A 26 -1.77 2.44 -2.79
N VAL A 27 -1.72 2.55 -1.47
CA VAL A 27 -2.89 2.80 -0.61
C VAL A 27 -2.64 4.02 0.25
N ASN A 28 -3.70 4.70 0.68
CA ASN A 28 -3.60 5.69 1.75
C ASN A 28 -3.60 4.95 3.10
N GLY A 29 -2.48 5.01 3.82
CA GLY A 29 -2.26 4.41 5.12
C GLY A 29 -3.18 4.90 6.22
N GLU A 30 -3.62 6.17 6.17
CA GLU A 30 -4.57 6.73 7.14
C GLU A 30 -5.97 6.13 7.01
N LYS A 31 -6.31 5.58 5.83
CA LYS A 31 -7.59 4.90 5.59
C LYS A 31 -7.52 3.39 5.83
N VAL A 32 -6.36 2.87 6.20
CA VAL A 32 -6.21 1.46 6.52
C VAL A 32 -6.87 1.19 7.86
N THR A 33 -7.83 0.29 7.84
CA THR A 33 -8.62 -0.14 9.01
C THR A 33 -8.07 -1.40 9.67
N GLY A 34 -7.21 -2.16 8.98
CA GLY A 34 -6.59 -3.35 9.56
C GLY A 34 -5.68 -4.10 8.60
N LEU A 35 -4.96 -5.08 9.15
CA LEU A 35 -4.09 -6.02 8.44
C LEU A 35 -4.37 -7.43 8.97
N LYS A 36 -4.70 -8.37 8.07
CA LYS A 36 -4.90 -9.79 8.42
C LYS A 36 -4.17 -10.66 7.42
N GLY A 37 -3.24 -11.47 7.90
CA GLY A 37 -2.38 -12.26 7.01
C GLY A 37 -1.61 -11.32 6.07
N ARG A 38 -1.78 -11.50 4.76
CA ARG A 38 -1.16 -10.66 3.71
C ARG A 38 -2.17 -9.71 3.04
N GLU A 39 -3.26 -9.38 3.73
CA GLU A 39 -4.31 -8.50 3.20
C GLU A 39 -4.48 -7.27 4.10
N LEU A 40 -4.45 -6.09 3.48
CA LEU A 40 -4.85 -4.83 4.09
C LEU A 40 -6.35 -4.60 3.90
N PHE A 41 -6.96 -4.00 4.90
CA PHE A 41 -8.39 -3.71 4.92
C PHE A 41 -8.57 -2.19 4.90
N LEU A 42 -9.33 -1.70 3.92
CA LEU A 42 -9.82 -0.32 3.88
C LEU A 42 -11.36 -0.40 3.96
N GLY A 43 -11.87 -0.52 5.18
CA GLY A 43 -13.26 -0.88 5.41
C GLY A 43 -13.55 -2.29 4.87
N GLU A 44 -14.45 -2.38 3.89
CA GLU A 44 -14.84 -3.65 3.26
C GLU A 44 -13.89 -4.08 2.12
N VAL A 45 -13.02 -3.18 1.65
CA VAL A 45 -12.10 -3.45 0.55
C VAL A 45 -10.85 -4.15 1.07
N LYS A 46 -10.47 -5.24 0.41
CA LYS A 46 -9.24 -5.98 0.69
C LYS A 46 -8.20 -5.73 -0.40
N ILE A 47 -6.98 -5.40 0.02
CA ILE A 47 -5.86 -5.16 -0.89
C ILE A 47 -4.74 -6.14 -0.53
N PRO A 48 -4.26 -6.96 -1.49
CA PRO A 48 -3.19 -7.89 -1.24
C PRO A 48 -1.84 -7.17 -1.10
N VAL A 49 -1.04 -7.63 -0.15
CA VAL A 49 0.31 -7.15 0.14
C VAL A 49 1.31 -8.22 -0.28
N SER A 50 2.34 -7.84 -1.04
CA SER A 50 3.41 -8.78 -1.40
C SER A 50 4.32 -9.06 -0.20
N ASP A 51 4.94 -10.23 -0.14
CA ASP A 51 5.94 -10.56 0.89
C ASP A 51 7.04 -9.50 1.01
N SER A 52 7.55 -9.00 -0.12
CA SER A 52 8.60 -7.98 -0.15
C SER A 52 8.20 -6.65 0.50
N PHE A 53 6.90 -6.36 0.59
CA PHE A 53 6.37 -5.13 1.19
C PHE A 53 5.76 -5.36 2.57
N TYR A 54 5.52 -6.60 2.97
CA TYR A 54 4.77 -6.93 4.18
C TYR A 54 5.39 -6.34 5.45
N GLU A 55 6.69 -6.53 5.65
CA GLU A 55 7.38 -6.02 6.84
C GLU A 55 7.38 -4.48 6.89
N VAL A 56 7.55 -3.83 5.74
CA VAL A 56 7.50 -2.37 5.61
C VAL A 56 6.09 -1.86 5.96
N VAL A 57 5.06 -2.49 5.40
CA VAL A 57 3.65 -2.15 5.67
C VAL A 57 3.33 -2.31 7.14
N LYS A 58 3.68 -3.46 7.72
CA LYS A 58 3.42 -3.76 9.13
C LYS A 58 4.08 -2.73 10.04
N ARG A 59 5.33 -2.37 9.79
CA ARG A 59 6.06 -1.38 10.57
C ARG A 59 5.52 0.05 10.41
N ASN A 60 5.12 0.45 9.21
CA ASN A 60 4.66 1.83 8.98
C ASN A 60 3.23 2.08 9.46
N LEU A 61 2.37 1.06 9.44
CA LEU A 61 0.94 1.20 9.77
C LEU A 61 0.57 0.67 11.15
N PHE A 62 1.34 -0.26 11.71
CA PHE A 62 1.04 -0.96 12.97
C PHE A 62 2.26 -1.11 13.88
N GLY A 63 3.36 -0.43 13.57
CA GLY A 63 4.60 -0.42 14.36
C GLY A 63 4.69 0.74 15.33
#